data_AF-A0A6J5CVL2-F1
#
_entry.id   AF-A0A6J5CVL2-F1
#
_cell.length_a   1.000
_cell.length_b   1.000
_cell.length_c   1.000
_cell.angle_alpha   90.00
_cell.angle_beta   90.00
_cell.angle_gamma   90.00
#
_symmetry.space_group_name_H-M   'P 1'
#
loop_
_entity.id
_entity.type
_entity.pdbx_description
1 polymer ?
#
loop_
_entity_poly.entity_id
_entity_poly.type
_entity_poly.pdbx_seq_one_letter_code
_entity_poly.pdbx_strand_id
1 'polypeptide(L)'
;MAITILRRALDAFARLNTVSAAQIVRDDDAIDEQFRAVIQKLVTSTMDDPRVVAIALDHLFIAKAVERIGDHATNIAEIIIYVVKGKDVRHVSREQLEHEAFSE
;
A
#
# COMPACT_ATOMS: atom_id res chain seq x y z
N MET A 1 -4.40 8.66 4.68
CA MET A 1 -3.60 8.04 3.59
C MET A 1 -4.27 6.76 3.12
N ALA A 2 -4.30 5.69 3.93
CA ALA A 2 -4.90 4.39 3.56
C ALA A 2 -6.35 4.48 3.02
N ILE A 3 -7.25 5.17 3.74
CA ILE A 3 -8.65 5.35 3.28
C ILE A 3 -8.73 6.07 1.93
N THR A 4 -7.85 7.06 1.69
CA THR A 4 -7.80 7.80 0.43
C THR A 4 -7.34 6.91 -0.71
N ILE A 5 -6.29 6.10 -0.48
CA ILE A 5 -5.76 5.14 -1.46
C ILE A 5 -6.82 4.07 -1.78
N LEU A 6 -7.51 3.53 -0.78
CA LEU A 6 -8.61 2.58 -0.99
C LEU A 6 -9.74 3.17 -1.82
N ARG A 7 -10.20 4.40 -1.51
CA ARG A 7 -11.23 5.07 -2.31
C ARG A 7 -10.80 5.25 -3.76
N ARG A 8 -9.56 5.69 -3.97
CA ARG A 8 -9.00 5.83 -5.31
C ARG A 8 -8.91 4.50 -6.06
N ALA A 9 -8.57 3.40 -5.39
CA ALA A 9 -8.56 2.07 -5.98
C ALA A 9 -9.95 1.62 -6.44
N LEU A 10 -10.97 1.88 -5.61
CA LEU A 10 -12.36 1.58 -5.98
C LEU A 10 -12.85 2.47 -7.14
N ASP A 11 -12.50 3.75 -7.15
CA ASP A 11 -12.82 4.67 -8.25
C ASP A 11 -12.10 4.29 -9.56
N ALA A 12 -10.82 3.92 -9.47
CA ALA A 12 -10.04 3.45 -10.60
C ALA A 12 -10.62 2.14 -11.15
N PHE A 13 -11.05 1.23 -10.27
CA PHE A 13 -11.69 -0.02 -10.65
C PHE A 13 -13.00 0.22 -11.38
N ALA A 14 -13.88 1.07 -10.85
CA ALA A 14 -15.16 1.41 -11.46
C ALA A 14 -15.01 2.03 -12.86
N ARG A 15 -13.87 2.64 -13.17
CA ARG A 15 -13.57 3.30 -14.45
C ARG A 15 -12.57 2.52 -15.31
N LEU A 16 -12.08 1.37 -14.82
CA LEU A 16 -10.99 0.61 -15.43
C LEU A 16 -9.78 1.47 -15.83
N ASN A 17 -9.42 2.42 -14.96
CA ASN A 17 -8.40 3.42 -15.25
C ASN A 17 -6.99 2.91 -14.83
N THR A 18 -6.23 2.43 -15.81
CA THR A 18 -4.87 1.88 -15.60
C THR A 18 -3.87 2.93 -15.14
N VAL A 19 -4.00 4.18 -15.59
CA VAL A 19 -3.13 5.30 -15.15
C VAL A 19 -3.30 5.56 -13.66
N SER A 20 -4.56 5.58 -13.19
CA SER A 20 -4.88 5.76 -11.77
C SER A 20 -4.40 4.56 -10.95
N ALA A 21 -4.51 3.35 -11.49
CA ALA A 21 -4.00 2.13 -10.86
C ALA A 21 -2.48 2.21 -10.63
N ALA A 22 -1.70 2.58 -11.64
CA ALA A 22 -0.25 2.75 -11.49
C ALA A 22 0.12 3.80 -10.42
N GLN A 23 -0.61 4.93 -10.36
CA GLN A 23 -0.38 5.94 -9.34
C GLN A 23 -0.71 5.44 -7.93
N ILE A 24 -1.73 4.58 -7.76
CA ILE A 24 -2.07 3.99 -6.46
C ILE A 24 -0.91 3.15 -5.93
N VAL A 25 -0.34 2.27 -6.77
CA VAL A 25 0.83 1.45 -6.39
C VAL A 25 2.00 2.34 -5.94
N ARG A 26 2.21 3.46 -6.64
CA ARG A 26 3.25 4.43 -6.29
C ARG A 26 2.99 5.10 -4.93
N ASP A 27 1.76 5.53 -4.70
CA ASP A 27 1.39 6.28 -3.50
C ASP A 27 1.40 5.42 -2.22
N ASP A 28 1.32 4.10 -2.36
CA ASP A 28 1.37 3.14 -1.25
C ASP A 28 2.73 3.12 -0.52
N ASP A 29 3.82 3.51 -1.19
CA ASP A 29 5.16 3.64 -0.57
C ASP A 29 5.15 4.51 0.68
N ALA A 30 4.33 5.55 0.66
CA ALA A 30 4.25 6.47 1.77
C ALA A 30 3.58 5.80 2.99
N ILE A 31 2.71 4.81 2.79
CA ILE A 31 2.14 4.01 3.88
C ILE A 31 3.22 3.05 4.43
N ASP A 32 3.98 2.39 3.56
CA ASP A 32 5.08 1.50 3.95
C ASP A 32 6.18 2.22 4.73
N GLU A 33 6.55 3.43 4.29
CA GLU A 33 7.52 4.26 4.99
C GLU A 33 7.02 4.66 6.38
N GLN A 34 5.75 5.06 6.49
CA GLN A 34 5.15 5.40 7.79
C GLN A 34 5.07 4.18 8.71
N PHE A 35 4.74 3.00 8.18
CA PHE A 35 4.73 1.76 8.94
C PHE A 35 6.12 1.43 9.50
N ARG A 36 7.17 1.54 8.68
CA ARG A 36 8.57 1.37 9.13
C ARG A 36 8.97 2.39 10.20
N ALA A 37 8.57 3.65 10.03
CA ALA A 37 8.83 4.70 11.01
C ALA A 37 8.12 4.44 12.35
N VAL A 38 6.88 3.90 12.32
CA VAL A 38 6.16 3.49 13.53
C VAL A 38 6.89 2.35 14.23
N ILE A 39 7.33 1.31 13.51
CA ILE A 39 8.11 0.22 14.10
C ILE A 39 9.35 0.74 14.83
N GLN A 40 10.13 1.61 14.18
CA GLN A 40 11.34 2.18 14.80
C GLN A 40 11.02 2.92 16.11
N LYS A 41 9.97 3.75 16.11
CA LYS A 41 9.51 4.46 17.32
C LYS A 41 9.06 3.51 18.43
N LEU A 42 8.33 2.45 18.09
CA LEU A 42 7.89 1.45 19.07
C LEU A 42 9.08 0.68 19.67
N VAL A 43 10.08 0.36 18.86
CA VAL A 43 11.32 -0.27 19.34
C VAL A 43 12.06 0.66 20.29
N THR A 44 12.28 1.93 19.92
CA THR A 44 12.92 2.91 20.80
C THR A 44 12.14 3.07 22.12
N SER A 45 10.81 3.20 22.04
CA SER A 45 9.98 3.37 23.24
C SER A 45 10.04 2.16 24.19
N THR A 46 10.15 0.94 23.67
CA THR A 46 10.25 -0.27 24.50
C THR A 46 11.66 -0.50 25.06
N MET A 47 12.70 0.04 24.41
CA MET A 47 14.05 0.13 24.97
C MET A 47 14.14 1.13 26.12
N ASP A 48 13.45 2.28 25.99
CA ASP A 48 13.42 3.33 27.02
C ASP A 48 12.61 2.91 28.26
N ASP A 49 11.44 2.27 28.07
CA ASP A 49 10.63 1.72 29.15
C ASP A 49 10.05 0.34 28.79
N PRO A 50 10.63 -0.77 29.29
CA PRO A 50 10.13 -2.11 29.01
C PRO A 50 8.69 -2.38 29.49
N ARG A 51 8.12 -1.56 30.38
CA ARG A 51 6.75 -1.74 30.88
C ARG A 51 5.70 -1.40 29.82
N VAL A 52 6.07 -0.68 28.76
CA VAL A 52 5.14 -0.27 27.70
C VAL A 52 4.99 -1.30 26.57
N VAL A 53 5.69 -2.44 26.62
CA VAL A 53 5.71 -3.45 25.55
C VAL A 53 4.31 -3.91 25.13
N ALA A 54 3.40 -4.16 26.09
CA ALA A 54 2.04 -4.59 25.78
C ALA A 54 1.29 -3.54 24.93
N ILE A 55 1.37 -2.27 25.32
CA ILE A 55 0.74 -1.15 24.60
C ILE A 55 1.41 -0.95 23.23
N ALA A 56 2.72 -1.12 23.15
CA ALA A 56 3.46 -1.02 21.89
C ALA A 56 3.02 -2.11 20.88
N LEU A 57 2.70 -3.31 21.35
CA LEU A 57 2.16 -4.39 20.50
C LEU A 57 0.76 -4.04 19.96
N ASP A 58 -0.12 -3.45 20.79
CA ASP A 58 -1.44 -3.00 20.33
C ASP A 58 -1.31 -1.93 19.24
N HIS A 59 -0.40 -0.96 19.43
CA HIS A 59 -0.09 0.05 18.40
C HIS A 59 0.50 -0.56 17.13
N LEU A 60 1.35 -1.57 17.24
CA LEU A 60 1.89 -2.29 16.08
C LEU A 60 0.77 -2.95 15.28
N PHE A 61 -0.19 -3.61 15.93
CA PHE A 61 -1.31 -4.24 15.24
C PHE A 61 -2.20 -3.23 14.51
N ILE A 62 -2.45 -2.07 15.12
CA ILE A 62 -3.19 -0.99 14.47
C ILE A 62 -2.42 -0.50 13.23
N ALA A 63 -1.12 -0.22 13.37
CA ALA A 63 -0.29 0.24 12.26
C ALA A 63 -0.24 -0.80 11.12
N LYS A 64 -0.14 -2.08 11.46
CA LYS A 64 -0.17 -3.17 10.46
C LYS A 64 -1.53 -3.27 9.78
N ALA A 65 -2.63 -3.08 10.49
CA ALA A 65 -3.96 -3.04 9.87
C ALA A 65 -4.10 -1.89 8.86
N VAL A 66 -3.49 -0.73 9.13
CA VAL A 66 -3.47 0.41 8.20
C VAL A 66 -2.62 0.11 6.96
N GLU A 67 -1.44 -0.48 7.13
CA GLU A 67 -0.59 -0.89 6.00
C GLU A 67 -1.29 -1.94 5.11
N ARG A 68 -1.98 -2.91 5.70
CA ARG A 68 -2.76 -3.91 4.95
C ARG A 68 -3.87 -3.30 4.09
N ILE A 69 -4.43 -2.16 4.49
CA ILE A 69 -5.42 -1.46 3.65
C ILE A 69 -4.73 -0.89 2.39
N GLY A 70 -3.49 -0.41 2.53
CA GLY A 70 -2.62 -0.01 1.43
C GLY A 70 -2.35 -1.17 0.47
N ASP A 71 -1.81 -2.28 0.99
CA ASP A 71 -1.57 -3.51 0.23
C ASP A 71 -2.81 -3.98 -0.54
N HIS A 72 -3.99 -3.98 0.12
CA HIS A 72 -5.23 -4.41 -0.54
C HIS A 72 -5.68 -3.46 -1.65
N ALA A 73 -5.42 -2.16 -1.52
CA ALA A 73 -5.67 -1.21 -2.60
C ALA A 73 -4.68 -1.39 -3.77
N THR A 74 -3.41 -1.69 -3.48
CA THR A 74 -2.38 -2.05 -4.46
C THR A 74 -2.78 -3.32 -5.23
N ASN A 75 -3.25 -4.36 -4.54
CA ASN A 75 -3.75 -5.58 -5.18
C ASN A 75 -4.93 -5.30 -6.14
N ILE A 76 -5.86 -4.41 -5.74
CA ILE A 76 -6.96 -3.99 -6.63
C ILE A 76 -6.39 -3.28 -7.86
N ALA A 77 -5.41 -2.39 -7.68
CA ALA A 77 -4.77 -1.66 -8.78
C ALA A 77 -4.09 -2.60 -9.79
N GLU A 78 -3.34 -3.60 -9.32
CA GLU A 78 -2.70 -4.61 -10.17
C GLU A 78 -3.73 -5.41 -11.00
N ILE A 79 -4.86 -5.78 -10.37
CA ILE A 79 -5.96 -6.48 -11.06
C ILE A 79 -6.57 -5.60 -12.16
N ILE A 80 -6.70 -4.29 -11.96
CA ILE A 80 -7.19 -3.38 -13.01
C ILE A 80 -6.29 -3.45 -14.24
N ILE A 81 -4.96 -3.39 -14.05
CA ILE A 81 -4.01 -3.47 -15.15
C ILE A 81 -4.13 -4.81 -15.86
N TYR A 82 -4.24 -5.91 -15.12
CA TYR A 82 -4.45 -7.23 -15.70
C TYR A 82 -5.74 -7.32 -16.52
N VAL A 83 -6.87 -6.81 -16.00
CA VAL A 83 -8.17 -6.86 -16.68
C VAL A 83 -8.18 -6.02 -17.96
N VAL A 84 -7.52 -4.86 -17.96
CA VAL A 84 -7.53 -3.94 -19.11
C VAL A 84 -6.47 -4.30 -20.16
N LYS A 85 -5.27 -4.68 -19.72
CA LYS A 85 -4.12 -4.93 -20.61
C LYS A 85 -3.87 -6.40 -20.90
N GLY A 86 -4.47 -7.32 -20.15
CA GLY A 86 -4.17 -8.75 -20.24
C GLY A 86 -2.77 -9.12 -19.77
N LYS A 87 -2.12 -8.24 -19.00
CA LYS A 87 -0.73 -8.36 -18.54
C LYS A 87 -0.69 -8.56 -17.05
N ASP A 88 -0.03 -9.63 -16.61
CA ASP A 88 0.19 -9.86 -15.19
C ASP A 88 1.35 -9.00 -14.71
N VAL A 89 1.04 -7.95 -13.96
CA VAL A 89 2.02 -7.00 -13.39
C VAL A 89 2.27 -7.27 -11.91
N ARG A 90 1.84 -8.41 -11.38
CA ARG A 90 2.16 -8.79 -10.01
C ARG A 90 3.63 -9.18 -9.93
N HIS A 91 4.32 -8.74 -8.88
CA HIS A 91 5.72 -9.07 -8.61
C HIS A 91 6.74 -8.58 -9.66
N VAL A 92 6.37 -7.63 -10.52
CA VAL A 92 7.30 -6.96 -11.45
C VAL A 92 7.82 -5.66 -10.83
N SER A 93 8.82 -5.03 -11.45
CA SER A 93 9.27 -3.73 -10.97
C SER A 93 8.20 -2.66 -11.20
N ARG A 94 8.21 -1.59 -10.39
CA ARG A 94 7.29 -0.47 -10.57
C ARG A 94 7.38 0.17 -11.94
N GLU A 95 8.60 0.27 -12.48
CA GLU A 95 8.84 0.79 -13.82
C GLU A 95 8.16 -0.08 -14.89
N GLN A 96 8.22 -1.41 -14.74
CA GLN A 96 7.52 -2.34 -15.62
C GLN A 96 6.01 -2.23 -15.48
N LEU A 97 5.49 -2.15 -14.25
CA LEU A 97 4.06 -1.97 -13.99
C LEU A 97 3.53 -0.68 -14.63
N GLU A 98 4.26 0.43 -14.45
CA GLU A 98 3.92 1.73 -15.04
C GLU A 98 3.97 1.68 -16.58
N HIS A 99 4.99 1.04 -17.15
CA HIS A 99 5.08 0.85 -18.60
C HIS A 99 3.87 0.10 -19.15
N GLU A 100 3.49 -1.02 -18.53
CA GLU A 100 2.31 -1.80 -18.95
C GLU A 100 1.02 -0.99 -18.77
N ALA A 101 0.90 -0.22 -17.69
CA ALA A 101 -0.27 0.62 -17.42
C ALA A 101 -0.46 1.75 -18.43
N PHE A 102 0.64 2.30 -18.97
CA PHE A 102 0.65 3.40 -19.95
C PHE A 102 0.76 2.96 -21.41
N SER A 103 1.03 1.67 -21.66
CA SER A 103 1.02 1.09 -23.01
C SER A 103 -0.32 1.34 -23.71
N GLU A 104 -0.36 1.32 -25.04
CA GLU A 104 -1.61 1.41 -25.82
C GLU A 104 -2.36 0.08 -25.83
#